data_AF-A0A1Q3DH32-F1
#
_entry.id   AF-A0A1Q3DH32-F1
#
_cell.length_a   1.000
_cell.length_b   1.000
_cell.length_c   1.000
_cell.angle_alpha   90.00
_cell.angle_beta   90.00
_cell.angle_gamma   90.00
#
_symmetry.space_group_name_H-M   'P 1'
#
loop_
_entity.id
_entity.type
_entity.pdbx_description
1 polymer ?
#
loop_
_entity_poly.entity_id
_entity_poly.type
_entity_poly.pdbx_seq_one_letter_code
_entity_poly.pdbx_strand_id
1 'polypeptide(L)'
;MYFPDSSTTQIAIKLDGNNYGLWSQVVEMYISGKDKLGYINDDLPPPSPTDPGIRKWKTEDLTIQRWLINSLDPSLISNFIQFPTAKAIWDSIATTFFDGKDTSQVYDLKR
;
A
#
# COMPACT_ATOMS: atom_id res chain seq x y z
N MET A 1 -13.69 31.75 -9.68
CA MET A 1 -13.71 30.84 -8.52
C MET A 1 -12.56 29.86 -8.72
N TYR A 2 -11.55 29.91 -7.86
CA TYR A 2 -10.53 28.86 -7.81
C TYR A 2 -11.19 27.63 -7.20
N PHE A 3 -11.33 26.56 -7.98
CA PHE A 3 -11.53 25.25 -7.40
C PHE A 3 -10.18 24.87 -6.80
N PRO A 4 -10.05 24.68 -5.47
CA PRO A 4 -8.83 24.10 -4.94
C PRO A 4 -8.62 22.77 -5.67
N ASP A 5 -7.41 22.59 -6.20
CA ASP A 5 -6.99 21.36 -6.86
C ASP A 5 -7.42 20.20 -5.97
N SER A 6 -8.13 19.25 -6.56
CA SER A 6 -8.93 18.26 -5.84
C SER A 6 -8.03 17.60 -4.81
N SER A 7 -8.25 17.94 -3.54
CA SER A 7 -7.42 17.57 -2.40
C SER A 7 -6.94 16.13 -2.58
N THR A 8 -5.63 15.93 -2.71
CA THR A 8 -5.04 14.60 -2.60
C THR A 8 -5.45 14.06 -1.25
N THR A 9 -6.53 13.26 -1.23
CA THR A 9 -7.10 12.73 0.00
C THR A 9 -6.01 11.92 0.67
N GLN A 10 -5.37 12.48 1.68
CA GLN A 10 -4.26 11.81 2.33
C GLN A 10 -4.85 10.71 3.22
N ILE A 11 -4.16 9.58 3.32
CA ILE A 11 -4.49 8.58 4.35
C ILE A 11 -4.30 9.27 5.71
N ALA A 12 -5.41 9.56 6.38
CA ALA A 12 -5.41 10.36 7.61
C ALA A 12 -4.89 9.58 8.82
N ILE A 13 -5.00 8.26 8.79
CA ILE A 13 -4.51 7.37 9.85
C ILE A 13 -3.03 7.05 9.65
N LYS A 14 -2.27 7.08 10.75
CA LYS A 14 -0.89 6.62 10.80
C LYS A 14 -0.81 5.27 11.48
N LEU A 15 -0.06 4.32 10.89
CA LEU A 15 0.27 3.08 11.57
C LEU A 15 1.20 3.39 12.75
N ASP A 16 0.78 3.04 13.96
CA ASP A 16 1.54 3.27 15.20
C ASP A 16 2.04 1.97 15.86
N GLY A 17 1.80 0.84 15.20
CA GLY A 17 2.16 -0.50 15.63
C GLY A 17 1.08 -1.24 16.42
N ASN A 18 0.02 -0.58 16.85
CA ASN A 18 -1.10 -1.21 17.58
C ASN A 18 -2.42 -1.18 16.79
N ASN A 19 -2.48 -0.40 15.71
CA ASN A 19 -3.71 -0.15 14.95
C ASN A 19 -3.75 -0.80 13.56
N TYR A 20 -2.98 -1.88 13.32
CA TYR A 20 -2.86 -2.50 12.00
C TYR A 20 -4.20 -2.87 11.35
N GLY A 21 -5.15 -3.46 12.08
CA GLY A 21 -6.45 -3.85 11.52
C GLY A 21 -7.24 -2.66 10.94
N LEU A 22 -7.26 -1.52 11.64
CA LEU A 22 -7.91 -0.30 11.13
C LEU A 22 -7.10 0.35 10.01
N TRP A 23 -5.77 0.43 10.18
CA TRP A 23 -4.88 1.04 9.19
C TRP A 23 -4.95 0.31 7.85
N SER A 24 -4.88 -1.02 7.85
CA SER A 24 -4.90 -1.84 6.64
C SER A 24 -6.18 -1.62 5.84
N GLN A 25 -7.35 -1.68 6.49
CA GLN A 25 -8.64 -1.42 5.84
C GLN A 25 -8.72 -0.02 5.21
N VAL A 26 -8.27 1.02 5.92
CA VAL A 26 -8.30 2.39 5.39
C VAL A 26 -7.36 2.56 4.19
N VAL A 27 -6.18 1.96 4.25
CA VAL A 27 -5.20 2.02 3.17
C VAL A 27 -5.69 1.24 1.95
N GLU A 28 -6.25 0.04 2.12
CA GLU A 28 -6.86 -0.74 1.05
C GLU A 28 -8.01 0.03 0.37
N MET A 29 -8.93 0.60 1.15
CA MET A 29 -10.01 1.43 0.61
C MET A 29 -9.47 2.61 -0.20
N TYR A 30 -8.44 3.28 0.30
CA TYR A 30 -7.82 4.41 -0.38
C TYR A 30 -7.17 4.00 -1.72
N ILE A 31 -6.38 2.92 -1.71
CA ILE A 31 -5.70 2.41 -2.90
C ILE A 31 -6.72 1.86 -3.92
N SER A 32 -7.76 1.17 -3.45
CA SER A 32 -8.87 0.67 -4.28
C SER A 32 -9.64 1.81 -4.92
N GLY A 33 -9.90 2.91 -4.20
CA GLY A 33 -10.55 4.10 -4.75
C GLY A 33 -9.73 4.81 -5.84
N LYS A 34 -8.47 4.42 -6.03
CA LYS A 34 -7.57 4.90 -7.09
C LYS A 34 -7.30 3.88 -8.19
N ASP A 35 -8.01 2.75 -8.19
CA ASP A 35 -7.83 1.63 -9.13
C ASP A 35 -6.40 1.08 -9.13
N LYS A 36 -5.81 0.97 -7.93
CA LYS A 36 -4.40 0.58 -7.74
C LYS A 36 -4.20 -0.60 -6.80
N LEU A 37 -5.29 -1.28 -6.41
CA LEU A 37 -5.23 -2.41 -5.47
C LEU A 37 -4.35 -3.55 -5.99
N GLY A 38 -4.32 -3.73 -7.31
CA GLY A 38 -3.52 -4.73 -8.01
C GLY A 38 -2.02 -4.76 -7.66
N TYR A 39 -1.46 -3.63 -7.24
CA TYR A 39 -0.04 -3.52 -6.91
C TYR A 39 0.32 -4.07 -5.53
N ILE A 40 -0.67 -4.27 -4.65
CA ILE A 40 -0.45 -4.77 -3.27
C ILE A 40 -1.09 -6.14 -3.01
N ASN A 41 -1.89 -6.67 -3.93
CA ASN A 41 -2.55 -7.99 -3.80
C ASN A 41 -2.08 -9.02 -4.86
N ASP A 42 -1.02 -8.71 -5.61
CA ASP A 42 -0.46 -9.54 -6.70
C ASP A 42 -1.30 -9.65 -8.00
N ASP A 43 -2.43 -8.94 -8.15
CA ASP A 43 -3.17 -8.96 -9.43
C ASP A 43 -2.43 -8.23 -10.57
N LEU A 44 -1.57 -7.26 -10.23
CA LEU A 44 -0.73 -6.51 -11.18
C LEU A 44 0.76 -6.65 -10.82
N PRO A 45 1.36 -7.84 -11.00
CA PRO A 45 2.75 -8.08 -10.67
C PRO A 45 3.69 -7.26 -11.57
N PRO A 46 4.96 -7.08 -11.16
CA PRO A 46 5.96 -6.39 -11.97
C PRO A 46 6.06 -7.04 -13.37
N PRO A 47 5.90 -6.27 -14.47
CA PRO A 47 5.99 -6.82 -15.81
C PRO A 47 7.45 -7.14 -16.17
N SER A 48 7.65 -7.83 -17.29
CA SER A 48 8.99 -8.13 -17.80
C SER A 48 9.82 -6.84 -17.96
N PRO A 49 11.15 -6.86 -17.71
CA PRO A 49 12.03 -5.73 -17.99
C PRO A 49 12.00 -5.24 -19.45
N THR A 50 11.59 -6.10 -20.39
CA THR A 50 11.43 -5.78 -21.82
C THR A 50 10.04 -5.28 -22.18
N ASP A 51 9.09 -5.27 -21.23
CA ASP A 51 7.73 -4.81 -21.45
C ASP A 51 7.72 -3.29 -21.64
N PRO A 52 7.13 -2.76 -22.74
CA PRO A 52 6.98 -1.32 -22.93
C PRO A 52 6.28 -0.58 -21.76
N GLY A 53 5.43 -1.28 -21.01
CA GLY A 53 4.69 -0.79 -19.86
C GLY A 53 5.50 -0.73 -18.56
N ILE A 54 6.71 -1.29 -18.48
CA ILE A 54 7.51 -1.36 -17.23
C ILE A 54 7.74 0.01 -16.59
N ARG A 55 7.95 1.05 -17.39
CA ARG A 55 8.18 2.42 -16.88
C ARG A 55 6.92 2.99 -16.23
N LYS A 56 5.76 2.74 -16.83
CA LYS A 56 4.47 3.18 -16.27
C LYS A 56 4.21 2.43 -14.96
N TRP A 57 4.36 1.10 -14.99
CA TRP A 57 4.18 0.27 -13.80
C TRP A 57 5.06 0.74 -12.64
N LYS A 58 6.36 0.98 -12.87
CA LYS A 58 7.30 1.49 -11.85
C LYS A 58 6.87 2.85 -11.28
N THR A 59 6.33 3.73 -12.12
CA THR A 59 5.87 5.06 -11.67
C THR A 59 4.66 4.94 -10.75
N GLU A 60 3.74 4.04 -11.09
CA GLU A 60 2.54 3.77 -10.31
C GLU A 60 2.88 3.05 -9.01
N ASP A 61 3.76 2.05 -9.05
CA ASP A 61 4.28 1.35 -7.87
C ASP A 61 4.95 2.33 -6.90
N LEU A 62 5.84 3.21 -7.36
CA LEU A 62 6.46 4.26 -6.53
C LEU A 62 5.44 5.23 -5.91
N THR A 63 4.34 5.50 -6.60
CA THR A 63 3.26 6.32 -6.06
C THR A 63 2.59 5.64 -4.87
N ILE A 64 2.38 4.32 -4.96
CA ILE A 64 1.78 3.53 -3.90
C ILE A 64 2.77 3.33 -2.74
N GLN A 65 4.04 3.09 -3.03
CA GLN A 65 5.10 3.11 -2.01
C GLN A 65 5.07 4.42 -1.20
N ARG A 66 4.97 5.57 -1.89
CA ARG A 66 4.87 6.87 -1.23
C ARG A 66 3.63 6.97 -0.33
N TRP A 67 2.47 6.43 -0.75
CA TRP A 67 1.27 6.42 0.08
C TRP A 67 1.44 5.54 1.32
N LEU A 68 2.00 4.34 1.17
CA LEU A 68 2.27 3.44 2.28
C LEU A 68 3.21 4.08 3.29
N ILE A 69 4.37 4.58 2.84
CA ILE A 69 5.36 5.24 3.71
C ILE A 69 4.77 6.46 4.40
N ASN A 70 4.03 7.31 3.67
CA ASN A 70 3.39 8.48 4.26
C ASN A 70 2.22 8.14 5.18
N SER A 71 1.78 6.88 5.25
CA SER A 71 0.77 6.41 6.20
C SER A 71 1.38 5.75 7.44
N LEU A 72 2.70 5.75 7.58
CA LEU A 72 3.37 5.25 8.78
C LEU A 72 3.64 6.38 9.78
N ASP A 73 3.71 6.02 11.06
CA ASP A 73 4.38 6.85 12.06
C ASP A 73 5.86 7.04 11.66
N PRO A 74 6.44 8.25 11.82
CA PRO A 74 7.81 8.52 11.44
C PRO A 74 8.85 7.56 12.03
N SER A 75 8.60 7.04 13.24
CA SER A 75 9.50 6.07 13.89
C SER A 75 9.58 4.72 13.18
N LEU A 76 8.58 4.38 12.36
CA LEU A 76 8.51 3.12 11.63
C LEU A 76 9.08 3.21 10.22
N ILE A 77 9.18 4.41 9.63
CA ILE A 77 9.53 4.60 8.21
C ILE A 77 10.86 3.92 7.84
N SER A 78 11.89 4.04 8.69
CA SER A 78 13.21 3.47 8.43
C SER A 78 13.20 1.97 8.20
N ASN A 79 12.23 1.26 8.79
CA ASN A 79 12.12 -0.19 8.69
C ASN A 79 11.55 -0.64 7.34
N PHE A 80 10.81 0.24 6.65
CA PHE A 80 10.04 -0.13 5.47
C PHE A 80 10.43 0.62 4.18
N ILE A 81 11.11 1.78 4.27
CA ILE A 81 11.47 2.60 3.10
C ILE A 81 12.40 1.87 2.09
N GLN A 82 13.13 0.85 2.53
CA GLN A 82 14.14 0.18 1.69
C GLN A 82 13.55 -0.95 0.81
N PHE A 83 12.28 -1.32 1.00
CA PHE A 83 11.68 -2.37 0.20
C PHE A 83 11.44 -1.91 -1.25
N PRO A 84 11.68 -2.80 -2.24
CA PRO A 84 11.78 -2.40 -3.65
C PRO A 84 10.44 -2.13 -4.33
N THR A 85 9.33 -2.61 -3.76
CA THR A 85 7.98 -2.52 -4.36
C THR A 85 6.93 -2.18 -3.31
N ALA A 86 5.80 -1.64 -3.74
CA ALA A 86 4.66 -1.40 -2.86
C ALA A 86 4.17 -2.70 -2.19
N LYS A 87 4.16 -3.80 -2.95
CA LYS A 87 3.85 -5.14 -2.42
C LYS A 87 4.79 -5.55 -1.30
N ALA A 88 6.10 -5.40 -1.49
CA ALA A 88 7.07 -5.78 -0.47
C ALA A 88 6.93 -4.94 0.80
N ILE A 89 6.63 -3.64 0.68
CA ILE A 89 6.30 -2.79 1.83
C ILE A 89 5.04 -3.31 2.53
N TRP A 90 3.96 -3.52 1.78
CA TRP A 90 2.67 -3.99 2.29
C TRP A 90 2.79 -5.30 3.06
N ASP A 91 3.40 -6.32 2.45
CA ASP A 91 3.59 -7.64 3.05
C ASP A 91 4.48 -7.58 4.30
N SER A 92 5.50 -6.73 4.29
CA SER A 92 6.41 -6.57 5.44
C SER A 92 5.71 -5.92 6.63
N ILE A 93 4.88 -4.90 6.37
CA ILE A 93 4.04 -4.28 7.39
C ILE A 93 3.05 -5.30 7.96
N ALA A 94 2.36 -6.05 7.08
CA ALA A 94 1.43 -7.10 7.47
C ALA A 94 2.13 -8.15 8.35
N THR A 95 3.27 -8.67 7.91
CA THR A 95 4.05 -9.67 8.67
C THR A 95 4.52 -9.14 10.03
N THR A 96 4.80 -7.84 10.14
CA THR A 96 5.33 -7.23 11.37
C THR A 96 4.23 -6.96 12.41
N PHE A 97 3.05 -6.49 11.96
CA PHE A 97 2.01 -5.95 12.86
C PHE A 97 0.70 -6.74 12.87
N PHE A 98 0.53 -7.70 11.96
CA PHE A 98 -0.62 -8.60 12.01
C PHE A 98 -0.45 -9.59 13.17
N ASP A 99 -1.33 -9.50 14.16
CA ASP A 99 -1.30 -10.35 15.35
C ASP A 99 -2.13 -11.65 15.19
N GLY A 100 -2.62 -11.93 13.98
CA GLY A 100 -3.43 -13.11 13.68
C GLY A 100 -4.86 -13.05 14.21
N LYS A 101 -5.26 -12.00 14.93
CA LYS A 101 -6.59 -11.91 15.55
C LYS A 101 -7.64 -11.28 14.65
N ASP A 102 -7.21 -10.63 13.56
CA ASP A 102 -8.11 -10.09 12.54
C ASP A 102 -8.27 -11.08 11.38
N THR A 103 -8.93 -12.20 11.65
CA THR A 103 -9.30 -13.20 10.62
C THR A 103 -10.55 -12.80 9.83
N SER A 104 -10.94 -11.52 9.87
CA SER A 104 -12.10 -11.00 9.15
C SER A 104 -11.83 -10.61 7.69
N GLN A 105 -10.87 -11.29 7.04
CA GLN A 105 -10.86 -11.59 5.60
C GLN A 105 -9.61 -12.41 5.28
N VAL A 106 -9.69 -13.70 5.62
CA VAL A 106 -8.94 -14.72 4.87
C VAL A 106 -9.52 -14.67 3.46
N TYR A 107 -8.99 -13.80 2.59
CA TYR A 107 -9.14 -14.02 1.16
C TYR A 107 -8.38 -15.30 0.85
N ASP A 108 -9.15 -16.30 0.46
CA ASP A 108 -8.73 -17.65 0.14
C ASP A 108 -7.39 -17.68 -0.61
N LEU A 109 -6.36 -18.08 0.14
CA LEU A 109 -5.22 -18.82 -0.39
C LEU A 109 -5.77 -20.13 -0.97
N LYS A 110 -6.18 -20.09 -2.23
CA LYS A 110 -6.06 -21.17 -3.24
C LYS A 110 -6.94 -20.86 -4.45
N ARG A 111 -6.31 -20.42 -5.53
CA ARG A 111 -6.59 -21.00 -6.85
C ARG A 111 -5.40 -20.90 -7.78
#